data_AF-A0A1Q7R6C8-F1
#
_entry.id   AF-A0A1Q7R6C8-F1
#
_cell.length_a   1.000
_cell.length_b   1.000
_cell.length_c   1.000
_cell.angle_alpha   90.00
_cell.angle_beta   90.00
_cell.angle_gamma   90.00
#
_symmetry.space_group_name_H-M   'P 1'
#
loop_
_entity.id
_entity.type
_entity.pdbx_description
1 polymer ?
#
loop_
_entity_poly.entity_id
_entity_poly.type
_entity_poly.pdbx_seq_one_letter_code
_entity_poly.pdbx_strand_id
1 'polypeptide(L)'
;MNDCRVLVSLVFLLFVALPLVGQDGTLPQTLREHARQIGCSEVGGFYDHPGRVDPPYVWGYVDSTLDRFGERSAVYWCDRKAGPERYLLVVWVSDTSLATAQRCPPTIAWHNHPYGLHLLRNERLPLSAFWYRDNPRQNGPAGQMTEGPVIESNSYDGLAARFYCHAGRWLVQQLH
;
A
#
# COMPACT_ATOMS: atom_id res chain seq x y z
N MET A 1 -9.24 -74.00 16.20
CA MET A 1 -8.69 -73.16 17.28
C MET A 1 -7.18 -73.07 17.07
N ASN A 2 -6.48 -71.96 16.83
CA ASN A 2 -6.75 -70.55 16.58
C ASN A 2 -5.55 -70.10 15.70
N ASP A 3 -5.76 -69.62 14.48
CA ASP A 3 -5.74 -68.20 14.10
C ASP A 3 -4.69 -67.33 14.80
N CYS A 4 -3.66 -66.91 14.04
CA CYS A 4 -3.02 -65.61 14.26
C CYS A 4 -2.33 -65.13 12.97
N ARG A 5 -3.14 -64.65 12.01
CA ARG A 5 -2.68 -63.79 10.91
C ARG A 5 -2.50 -62.38 11.46
N VAL A 6 -1.26 -62.00 11.80
CA VAL A 6 -0.95 -60.62 12.19
C VAL A 6 -0.85 -59.78 10.93
N LEU A 7 -1.96 -59.12 10.61
CA LEU A 7 -2.06 -57.97 9.71
C LEU A 7 -1.23 -56.83 10.29
N VAL A 8 -0.04 -56.59 9.73
CA VAL A 8 0.70 -55.34 9.96
C VAL A 8 0.13 -54.30 9.00
N SER A 9 -1.00 -53.71 9.37
CA SER A 9 -1.54 -52.53 8.69
C SER A 9 -0.59 -51.36 8.94
N LEU A 10 0.25 -51.08 7.94
CA LEU A 10 1.02 -49.84 7.85
C LEU A 10 0.03 -48.67 7.70
N VAL A 11 -0.34 -48.07 8.83
CA VAL A 11 -0.97 -46.74 8.86
C VAL A 11 0.12 -45.74 8.49
N PHE A 12 0.28 -45.49 7.19
CA PHE A 12 1.03 -44.34 6.68
C PHE A 12 0.30 -43.08 7.15
N LEU A 13 0.71 -42.55 8.31
CA LEU A 13 0.42 -41.20 8.75
C LEU A 13 1.05 -40.25 7.72
N LEU A 14 0.31 -39.95 6.65
CA LEU A 14 0.55 -38.78 5.81
C LEU A 14 0.30 -37.56 6.70
N PHE A 15 1.34 -37.14 7.43
CA PHE A 15 1.45 -35.75 7.85
C PHE A 15 1.58 -34.93 6.57
N VAL A 16 0.43 -34.47 6.06
CA VAL A 16 0.39 -33.38 5.10
C VAL A 16 1.02 -32.20 5.83
N ALA A 17 2.32 -31.99 5.60
CA ALA A 17 2.99 -30.76 5.95
C ALA A 17 2.33 -29.67 5.10
N LEU A 18 1.23 -29.11 5.61
CA LEU A 18 0.71 -27.84 5.14
C LEU A 18 1.85 -26.85 5.33
N PRO A 19 2.44 -26.28 4.27
CA PRO A 19 3.34 -25.18 4.46
C PRO A 19 2.51 -24.08 5.13
N LEU A 20 2.84 -23.77 6.38
CA LEU A 20 2.50 -22.49 6.96
C LEU A 20 3.11 -21.46 6.01
N VAL A 21 2.28 -20.90 5.12
CA VAL A 21 2.64 -19.75 4.31
C VAL A 21 2.78 -18.59 5.29
N GLY A 22 3.94 -18.55 5.96
CA GLY A 22 4.38 -17.38 6.67
C GLY A 22 4.49 -16.27 5.64
N GLN A 23 3.65 -15.25 5.77
CA GLN A 23 3.84 -13.99 5.06
C GLN A 23 5.07 -13.31 5.69
N ASP A 24 6.27 -13.84 5.42
CA ASP A 24 7.51 -13.21 5.86
C ASP A 24 7.63 -11.89 5.11
N GLY A 25 7.33 -10.75 5.73
CA GLY A 25 7.51 -9.42 5.12
C GLY A 25 6.44 -8.40 5.52
N THR A 26 6.67 -7.15 5.16
CA THR A 26 5.78 -6.03 5.48
C THR A 26 4.71 -5.81 4.41
N LEU A 27 4.92 -6.32 3.19
CA LEU A 27 3.99 -6.25 2.08
C LEU A 27 3.42 -7.63 1.72
N PRO A 28 2.13 -7.71 1.30
CA PRO A 28 1.56 -8.90 0.69
C PRO A 28 2.35 -9.32 -0.56
N GLN A 29 2.37 -10.62 -0.85
CA GLN A 29 3.14 -11.19 -1.96
C GLN A 29 2.95 -10.43 -3.28
N THR A 30 1.70 -10.12 -3.67
CA THR A 30 1.37 -9.39 -4.91
C THR A 30 2.07 -8.03 -4.99
N LEU A 31 2.02 -7.23 -3.91
CA LEU A 31 2.62 -5.90 -3.89
C LEU A 31 4.14 -5.97 -3.83
N ARG A 32 4.68 -7.00 -3.18
CA ARG A 32 6.12 -7.25 -3.10
C ARG A 32 6.71 -7.66 -4.45
N GLU A 33 6.01 -8.50 -5.20
CA GLU A 33 6.39 -8.87 -6.56
C GLU A 33 6.38 -7.64 -7.48
N HIS A 34 5.32 -6.83 -7.41
CA HIS A 34 5.25 -5.57 -8.15
C HIS A 34 6.35 -4.59 -7.75
N ALA A 35 6.64 -4.44 -6.45
CA ALA A 35 7.74 -3.62 -5.95
C ALA A 35 9.09 -4.01 -6.60
N ARG A 36 9.38 -5.33 -6.65
CA ARG A 36 10.60 -5.83 -7.30
C ARG A 36 10.64 -5.49 -8.79
N GLN A 37 9.51 -5.61 -9.50
CA GLN A 37 9.42 -5.28 -10.93
C GLN A 37 9.75 -3.81 -11.22
N ILE A 38 9.34 -2.89 -10.33
CA ILE A 38 9.64 -1.46 -10.46
C ILE A 38 10.96 -1.03 -9.80
N GLY A 39 11.79 -2.00 -9.38
CA GLY A 39 13.12 -1.76 -8.83
C GLY A 39 13.12 -1.23 -7.39
N CYS A 40 12.13 -1.59 -6.57
CA CYS A 40 12.11 -1.29 -5.14
C CYS A 40 11.92 -2.55 -4.28
N SER A 41 12.14 -2.41 -2.97
CA SER A 41 11.96 -3.48 -1.99
C SER A 41 11.06 -3.04 -0.84
N GLU A 42 10.67 -3.98 0.02
CA GLU A 42 9.97 -3.67 1.27
C GLU A 42 10.77 -2.68 2.12
N VAL A 43 10.04 -1.87 2.90
CA VAL A 43 10.66 -0.94 3.84
C VAL A 43 11.18 -1.73 5.04
N GLY A 44 12.50 -1.83 5.16
CA GLY A 44 13.14 -2.52 6.29
C GLY A 44 12.79 -1.86 7.62
N GLY A 45 12.48 -2.66 8.63
CA GLY A 45 12.19 -2.18 9.99
C GLY A 45 10.92 -1.34 10.13
N PHE A 46 9.98 -1.43 9.19
CA PHE A 46 8.75 -0.63 9.21
C PHE A 46 7.98 -0.76 10.53
N TYR A 47 7.89 -1.97 11.09
CA TYR A 47 7.22 -2.26 12.35
C TYR A 47 8.12 -2.15 13.59
N ASP A 48 9.38 -1.73 13.44
CA ASP A 48 10.31 -1.60 14.58
C ASP A 48 10.01 -0.34 15.43
N HIS A 49 9.04 0.48 15.00
CA HIS A 49 8.61 1.69 15.70
C HIS A 49 7.56 1.35 16.77
N PRO A 50 7.59 2.01 17.95
CA PRO A 50 6.62 1.74 19.00
C PRO A 50 5.20 2.17 18.60
N GLY A 51 4.19 1.40 19.02
CA GLY A 51 2.77 1.72 18.80
C GLY A 51 2.06 0.75 17.86
N ARG A 52 0.73 0.93 17.72
CA ARG A 52 -0.06 0.25 16.69
C ARG A 52 0.12 1.03 15.39
N VAL A 53 0.81 0.45 14.42
CA VAL A 53 1.09 1.08 13.14
C VAL A 53 0.23 0.38 12.08
N ASP A 54 -0.56 1.17 11.34
CA ASP A 54 -1.24 0.65 10.15
C ASP A 54 -0.20 0.08 9.17
N PRO A 55 -0.56 -0.92 8.34
CA PRO A 55 0.38 -1.51 7.41
C PRO A 55 0.96 -0.48 6.41
N PRO A 56 2.13 -0.76 5.79
CA PRO A 56 2.71 0.10 4.76
C PRO A 56 1.96 0.00 3.42
N TYR A 57 0.72 -0.49 3.43
CA TYR A 57 -0.12 -0.65 2.26
C TYR A 57 -1.60 -0.54 2.64
N VAL A 58 -2.43 -0.15 1.67
CA VAL A 58 -3.89 -0.14 1.81
C VAL A 58 -4.53 -0.54 0.48
N TRP A 59 -5.53 -1.41 0.53
CA TRP A 59 -6.28 -1.87 -0.64
C TRP A 59 -7.44 -0.92 -0.99
N GLY A 60 -7.91 -1.00 -2.23
CA GLY A 60 -9.12 -0.35 -2.74
C GLY A 60 -8.96 1.11 -3.14
N TYR A 61 -7.77 1.55 -3.55
CA TYR A 61 -7.56 2.93 -3.97
C TYR A 61 -8.52 3.39 -5.08
N VAL A 62 -8.70 2.57 -6.10
CA VAL A 62 -9.65 2.81 -7.19
C VAL A 62 -11.01 2.30 -6.75
N ASP A 63 -12.00 3.20 -6.69
CA ASP A 63 -13.38 2.80 -6.52
C ASP A 63 -13.90 2.21 -7.84
N SER A 64 -14.31 0.95 -7.81
CA SER A 64 -14.86 0.25 -8.95
C SER A 64 -16.06 -0.58 -8.52
N THR A 65 -17.18 -0.42 -9.21
CA THR A 65 -18.36 -1.28 -9.04
C THR A 65 -18.05 -2.76 -9.32
N LEU A 66 -16.95 -3.05 -10.00
CA LEU A 66 -16.46 -4.39 -10.32
C LEU A 66 -15.47 -4.95 -9.28
N ASP A 67 -15.05 -4.17 -8.29
CA ASP A 67 -14.09 -4.55 -7.26
C ASP A 67 -14.71 -4.46 -5.86
N ARG A 68 -15.58 -5.42 -5.56
CA ARG A 68 -16.37 -5.45 -4.31
C ARG A 68 -15.51 -5.46 -3.04
N PHE A 69 -14.27 -5.96 -3.13
CA PHE A 69 -13.36 -6.12 -2.00
C PHE A 69 -12.18 -5.13 -2.03
N GLY A 70 -12.04 -4.32 -3.09
CA GLY A 70 -10.94 -3.37 -3.23
C GLY A 70 -9.59 -4.04 -3.54
N GLU A 71 -9.56 -5.32 -3.91
CA GLU A 71 -8.32 -6.10 -4.04
C GLU A 71 -7.61 -5.85 -5.38
N ARG A 72 -8.23 -5.11 -6.31
CA ARG A 72 -7.68 -4.81 -7.64
C ARG A 72 -6.89 -3.51 -7.69
N SER A 73 -6.80 -2.80 -6.57
CA SER A 73 -5.97 -1.62 -6.46
C SER A 73 -5.42 -1.48 -5.05
N ALA A 74 -4.22 -0.94 -4.93
CA ALA A 74 -3.60 -0.69 -3.65
C ALA A 74 -2.74 0.57 -3.71
N VAL A 75 -2.47 1.12 -2.54
CA VAL A 75 -1.35 2.04 -2.35
C VAL A 75 -0.36 1.38 -1.41
N TYR A 76 0.93 1.47 -1.67
CA TYR A 76 1.94 0.95 -0.77
C TYR A 76 3.25 1.73 -0.80
N TRP A 77 4.00 1.63 0.30
CA TRP A 77 5.35 2.13 0.40
C TRP A 77 6.38 1.10 -0.04
N CYS A 78 7.41 1.53 -0.77
CA CYS A 78 8.61 0.73 -0.99
C CYS A 78 9.89 1.57 -0.97
N ASP A 79 11.03 0.91 -0.81
CA ASP A 79 12.36 1.47 -0.62
C ASP A 79 13.24 1.26 -1.87
N ARG A 80 13.83 2.33 -2.41
CA ARG A 80 14.79 2.30 -3.53
C ARG A 80 16.26 2.19 -3.07
N LYS A 81 16.49 2.03 -1.77
CA LYS A 81 17.77 1.89 -1.03
C LYS A 81 18.69 3.11 -1.04
N ALA A 82 18.66 3.94 -2.08
CA ALA A 82 19.58 5.07 -2.22
C ALA A 82 18.90 6.33 -2.77
N GLY A 83 19.44 7.49 -2.39
CA GLY A 83 19.00 8.81 -2.85
C GLY A 83 18.26 9.62 -1.77
N PRO A 84 18.10 10.94 -1.98
CA PRO A 84 17.39 11.83 -1.06
C PRO A 84 15.89 11.53 -0.96
N GLU A 85 15.32 10.91 -1.99
CA GLU A 85 13.92 10.47 -2.04
C GLU A 85 13.88 8.95 -2.10
N ARG A 86 14.36 8.34 -1.02
CA ARG A 86 14.57 6.90 -0.88
C ARG A 86 13.27 6.11 -1.01
N TYR A 87 12.15 6.67 -0.58
CA TYR A 87 10.87 5.98 -0.51
C TYR A 87 9.98 6.31 -1.72
N LEU A 88 9.20 5.34 -2.16
CA LEU A 88 8.15 5.52 -3.16
C LEU A 88 6.80 5.18 -2.55
N LEU A 89 5.84 6.10 -2.66
CA LEU A 89 4.43 5.77 -2.56
C LEU A 89 3.97 5.31 -3.93
N VAL A 90 3.46 4.09 -4.02
CA VAL A 90 3.08 3.47 -5.29
C VAL A 90 1.58 3.23 -5.29
N VAL A 91 0.91 3.72 -6.33
CA VAL A 91 -0.46 3.34 -6.67
C VAL A 91 -0.38 2.17 -7.64
N TRP A 92 -0.81 1.00 -7.19
CA TRP A 92 -0.92 -0.21 -7.99
C TRP A 92 -2.37 -0.45 -8.38
N VAL A 93 -2.58 -0.85 -9.63
CA VAL A 93 -3.89 -1.23 -10.17
C VAL A 93 -3.67 -2.46 -11.03
N SER A 94 -4.38 -3.55 -10.73
CA SER A 94 -4.19 -4.83 -11.43
C SER A 94 -4.71 -4.82 -12.86
N ASP A 95 -5.74 -4.00 -13.13
CA ASP A 95 -6.38 -3.90 -14.43
C ASP A 95 -5.73 -2.77 -15.25
N THR A 96 -5.15 -3.12 -16.40
CA THR A 96 -4.43 -2.19 -17.28
C THR A 96 -5.32 -1.06 -17.82
N SER A 97 -6.61 -1.33 -18.06
CA SER A 97 -7.54 -0.31 -18.55
C SER A 97 -7.85 0.72 -17.47
N LEU A 98 -8.06 0.26 -16.22
CA LEU A 98 -8.24 1.13 -15.06
C LEU A 98 -6.95 1.88 -14.72
N ALA A 99 -5.79 1.23 -14.85
CA ALA A 99 -4.49 1.87 -14.65
C ALA A 99 -4.26 3.00 -15.66
N THR A 100 -4.66 2.81 -16.91
CA THR A 100 -4.53 3.83 -17.98
C THR A 100 -5.49 5.02 -17.76
N ALA A 101 -6.63 4.79 -17.09
CA ALA A 101 -7.56 5.85 -16.73
C ALA A 101 -7.05 6.73 -15.56
N GLN A 102 -6.09 6.23 -14.76
CA GLN A 102 -5.44 7.03 -13.74
C GLN A 102 -4.58 8.11 -14.40
N ARG A 103 -4.90 9.38 -14.13
CA ARG A 103 -4.22 10.51 -14.76
C ARG A 103 -2.88 10.85 -14.12
N CYS A 104 -2.71 10.54 -12.84
CA CYS A 104 -1.48 10.86 -12.12
C CYS A 104 -0.41 9.79 -12.32
N PRO A 105 0.89 10.15 -12.23
CA PRO A 105 1.96 9.17 -12.20
C PRO A 105 1.70 8.10 -11.13
N PRO A 106 1.97 6.81 -11.40
CA PRO A 106 1.68 5.73 -10.45
C PRO A 106 2.63 5.71 -9.24
N THR A 107 3.65 6.57 -9.23
CA THR A 107 4.62 6.64 -8.14
C THR A 107 4.83 8.08 -7.69
N ILE A 108 5.09 8.24 -6.40
CA ILE A 108 5.47 9.51 -5.76
C ILE A 108 6.76 9.25 -4.99
N ALA A 109 7.82 9.96 -5.33
CA ALA A 109 9.06 9.90 -4.58
C ALA A 109 8.94 10.71 -3.27
N TRP A 110 9.48 10.17 -2.18
CA TRP A 110 9.29 10.69 -0.83
C TRP A 110 10.58 10.58 -0.01
N HIS A 111 10.87 11.63 0.76
CA HIS A 111 12.10 11.73 1.54
C HIS A 111 11.92 11.36 3.01
N ASN A 112 10.73 11.61 3.58
CA ASN A 112 10.46 11.27 4.98
C ASN A 112 10.24 9.77 5.14
N HIS A 113 10.49 9.27 6.35
CA HIS A 113 10.19 7.89 6.68
C HIS A 113 8.68 7.60 6.43
N PRO A 114 8.34 6.48 5.78
CA PRO A 114 6.96 6.12 5.51
C PRO A 114 6.23 5.70 6.78
N TYR A 115 4.96 6.03 6.88
CA TYR A 115 4.09 5.60 7.97
C TYR A 115 2.90 4.78 7.46
N GLY A 116 2.10 4.28 8.38
CA GLY A 116 0.93 3.45 8.08
C GLY A 116 -0.03 4.15 7.13
N LEU A 117 -0.56 3.38 6.17
CA LEU A 117 -1.40 3.90 5.09
C LEU A 117 -2.87 3.62 5.33
N HIS A 118 -3.70 4.62 5.03
CA HIS A 118 -5.15 4.46 4.95
C HIS A 118 -5.75 5.41 3.91
N LEU A 119 -7.05 5.23 3.62
CA LEU A 119 -7.79 6.01 2.62
C LEU A 119 -8.93 6.78 3.26
N LEU A 120 -8.90 8.11 3.14
CA LEU A 120 -9.99 8.98 3.54
C LEU A 120 -10.98 9.09 2.38
N ARG A 121 -12.08 8.35 2.46
CA ARG A 121 -13.08 8.26 1.37
C ARG A 121 -14.23 9.25 1.49
N ASN A 122 -14.63 9.53 2.73
CA ASN A 122 -15.80 10.35 3.02
C ASN A 122 -15.43 11.80 3.37
N GLU A 123 -14.14 12.13 3.35
CA GLU A 123 -13.65 13.46 3.68
C GLU A 123 -13.52 14.33 2.44
N ARG A 124 -14.06 15.56 2.55
CA ARG A 124 -13.89 16.60 1.54
C ARG A 124 -12.95 17.64 2.07
N LEU A 125 -11.72 17.64 1.56
CA LEU A 125 -10.66 18.54 1.97
C LEU A 125 -10.48 19.63 0.90
N PRO A 126 -10.23 20.89 1.29
CA PRO A 126 -9.96 21.96 0.33
C PRO A 126 -8.63 21.75 -0.37
N LEU A 127 -8.60 21.80 -1.70
CA LEU A 127 -7.36 21.62 -2.46
C LEU A 127 -6.34 22.73 -2.19
N SER A 128 -6.77 23.90 -1.71
CA SER A 128 -5.90 24.98 -1.28
C SER A 128 -5.06 24.67 -0.03
N ALA A 129 -5.41 23.62 0.72
CA ALA A 129 -4.60 23.15 1.85
C ALA A 129 -3.43 22.23 1.43
N PHE A 130 -3.37 21.87 0.15
CA PHE A 130 -2.32 21.05 -0.43
C PHE A 130 -1.39 21.91 -1.29
N TRP A 131 -0.20 21.40 -1.57
CA TRP A 131 0.76 21.94 -2.53
C TRP A 131 1.09 20.90 -3.61
N TYR A 132 1.47 21.36 -4.80
CA TYR A 132 1.83 20.45 -5.89
C TYR A 132 3.18 19.80 -5.64
N ARG A 133 3.25 18.46 -5.71
CA ARG A 133 4.46 17.70 -5.38
C ARG A 133 5.70 18.13 -6.18
N ASP A 134 5.49 18.45 -7.45
CA ASP A 134 6.49 18.91 -8.41
C ASP A 134 6.81 20.41 -8.28
N ASN A 135 5.99 21.17 -7.56
CA ASN A 135 6.19 22.59 -7.28
C ASN A 135 5.67 22.96 -5.88
N PRO A 136 6.44 22.72 -4.80
CA PRO A 136 5.98 22.91 -3.42
C PRO A 136 5.63 24.37 -3.05
N ARG A 137 6.00 25.34 -3.88
CA ARG A 137 5.63 26.75 -3.71
C ARG A 137 4.24 27.08 -4.26
N GLN A 138 3.63 26.15 -4.99
CA GLN A 138 2.33 26.30 -5.59
C GLN A 138 1.31 25.50 -4.79
N ASN A 139 0.36 26.19 -4.17
CA ASN A 139 -0.80 25.56 -3.54
C ASN A 139 -1.75 24.99 -4.60
N GLY A 140 -2.56 24.02 -4.20
CA GLY A 140 -3.66 23.53 -5.00
C GLY A 140 -4.72 24.61 -5.25
N PRO A 141 -5.65 24.36 -6.20
CA PRO A 141 -6.60 25.37 -6.64
C PRO A 141 -7.55 25.81 -5.52
N ALA A 142 -7.70 27.13 -5.38
CA ALA A 142 -8.64 27.73 -4.44
C ALA A 142 -10.10 27.44 -4.82
N GLY A 143 -10.95 27.24 -3.82
CA GLY A 143 -12.40 27.00 -3.99
C GLY A 143 -12.77 25.60 -4.49
N GLN A 144 -11.79 24.72 -4.73
CA GLN A 144 -12.03 23.32 -5.08
C GLN A 144 -11.83 22.40 -3.87
N MET A 145 -12.53 21.27 -3.89
CA MET A 145 -12.47 20.24 -2.85
C MET A 145 -12.02 18.92 -3.46
N THR A 146 -11.53 18.00 -2.62
CA THR A 146 -11.36 16.60 -3.01
C THR A 146 -12.73 15.99 -3.37
N GLU A 147 -12.73 15.16 -4.41
CA GLU A 147 -13.92 14.44 -4.91
C GLU A 147 -13.76 12.91 -4.85
N GLY A 148 -12.60 12.44 -4.40
CA GLY A 148 -12.26 11.02 -4.34
C GLY A 148 -11.33 10.74 -3.16
N PRO A 149 -10.82 9.50 -3.06
CA PRO A 149 -10.03 9.08 -1.91
C PRO A 149 -8.76 9.91 -1.77
N VAL A 150 -8.47 10.34 -0.54
CA VAL A 150 -7.19 10.92 -0.15
C VAL A 150 -6.38 9.82 0.52
N ILE A 151 -5.14 9.66 0.09
CA ILE A 151 -4.21 8.74 0.74
C ILE A 151 -3.63 9.48 1.93
N GLU A 152 -3.73 8.90 3.12
CA GLU A 152 -3.07 9.44 4.30
C GLU A 152 -2.02 8.43 4.79
N SER A 153 -0.82 8.94 5.05
CA SER A 153 0.26 8.24 5.74
C SER A 153 0.39 8.87 7.12
N ASN A 154 0.00 8.14 8.16
CA ASN A 154 -0.09 8.65 9.53
C ASN A 154 0.77 7.83 10.48
N SER A 155 1.45 8.53 11.37
CA SER A 155 2.26 7.98 12.45
C SER A 155 1.50 8.01 13.78
N TYR A 156 2.02 7.29 14.78
CA TYR A 156 1.45 7.36 16.13
C TYR A 156 1.80 8.67 16.87
N ASP A 157 2.82 9.40 16.40
CA ASP A 157 3.36 10.60 17.06
C ASP A 157 2.69 11.91 16.57
N GLY A 158 1.71 11.80 15.67
CA GLY A 158 0.93 12.92 15.14
C GLY A 158 1.44 13.48 13.81
N LEU A 159 2.60 13.04 13.33
CA LEU A 159 3.09 13.40 12.01
C LEU A 159 2.31 12.63 10.94
N ALA A 160 1.79 13.35 9.94
CA ALA A 160 1.12 12.73 8.82
C ALA A 160 1.38 13.47 7.49
N ALA A 161 1.17 12.75 6.39
CA ALA A 161 1.18 13.30 5.05
C ALA A 161 -0.02 12.79 4.28
N ARG A 162 -0.69 13.69 3.56
CA ARG A 162 -1.80 13.37 2.66
C ARG A 162 -1.39 13.55 1.22
N PHE A 163 -1.87 12.65 0.36
CA PHE A 163 -1.60 12.65 -1.07
C PHE A 163 -2.91 12.55 -1.83
N TYR A 164 -3.09 13.42 -2.82
CA TYR A 164 -4.29 13.47 -3.64
C TYR A 164 -3.96 13.68 -5.12
N CYS A 165 -4.57 12.87 -5.98
CA CYS A 165 -4.42 13.00 -7.42
C CYS A 165 -5.41 14.03 -7.97
N HIS A 166 -4.90 15.11 -8.56
CA HIS A 166 -5.72 16.16 -9.17
C HIS A 166 -5.17 16.56 -10.53
N ALA A 167 -6.00 16.46 -11.57
CA ALA A 167 -5.66 16.87 -12.94
C ALA A 167 -4.31 16.31 -13.45
N GLY A 168 -4.00 15.05 -13.11
CA GLY A 168 -2.77 14.38 -13.52
C GLY A 168 -1.53 14.76 -12.71
N ARG A 169 -1.68 15.53 -11.64
CA ARG A 169 -0.59 15.93 -10.73
C ARG A 169 -0.90 15.52 -9.31
N TRP A 170 0.15 15.19 -8.57
CA TRP A 170 0.04 14.90 -7.14
C TRP A 170 0.05 16.17 -6.32
N LEU A 171 -0.96 16.31 -5.49
CA LEU A 171 -1.06 17.29 -4.41
C LEU A 171 -0.66 16.61 -3.09
N VAL A 172 0.07 17.34 -2.25
CA VAL A 172 0.57 16.87 -0.94
C VAL A 172 0.21 17.88 0.14
N GLN A 173 -0.18 17.38 1.31
CA GLN A 173 -0.33 18.17 2.53
C GLN A 173 0.45 17.49 3.65
N GLN A 174 1.31 18.23 4.33
CA GLN A 174 2.01 17.74 5.53
C GLN A 174 1.26 18.23 6.77
N LEU A 175 1.09 17.35 7.74
CA LEU A 175 0.39 17.57 9.00
C LEU A 175 1.39 17.40 10.14
N HIS A 176 1.32 18.31 11.11
CA HIS A 176 2.16 18.36 12.30
C HIS A 176 1.28 18.48 13.55
#